data_AF-A0A8I1GGK1-F1
#
_entry.id   AF-A0A8I1GGK1-F1
#
_cell.length_a   1.000
_cell.length_b   1.000
_cell.length_c   1.000
_cell.angle_alpha   90.00
_cell.angle_beta   90.00
_cell.angle_gamma   90.00
#
_symmetry.space_group_name_H-M   'P 1'
#
loop_
_entity.id
_entity.type
_entity.pdbx_description
1 polymer ?
#
loop_
_entity_poly.entity_id
_entity_poly.type
_entity_poly.pdbx_seq_one_letter_code
_entity_poly.pdbx_strand_id
1 'polypeptide(L)'
;MANDLEQQIKIEQQTSGISDVNHFAYPTFARAAMTRRDNLRSSIAELEKRLDRARQEALDAFEQLKLSESAGDLEAQRQVKPGSRRKPPKHLGSHASTR
;
A
#
# COMPACT_ATOMS: atom_id res chain seq x y z
N MET A 1 -24.01 9.25 -11.07
CA MET A 1 -24.80 8.83 -9.89
C MET A 1 -24.85 9.87 -8.77
N ALA A 2 -23.74 10.20 -8.08
CA ALA A 2 -23.79 11.23 -7.03
C ALA A 2 -24.19 12.61 -7.57
N ASN A 3 -23.67 12.99 -8.75
CA ASN A 3 -24.05 14.21 -9.46
C ASN A 3 -25.52 14.17 -9.93
N ASP A 4 -25.98 13.02 -10.40
CA ASP A 4 -27.37 12.82 -10.84
C ASP A 4 -28.34 12.98 -9.66
N LEU A 5 -27.98 12.46 -8.48
CA LEU A 5 -28.74 12.69 -7.24
C LEU A 5 -28.75 14.19 -6.87
N GLU A 6 -27.64 14.88 -7.09
CA GLU A 6 -27.54 16.34 -6.86
C GLU A 6 -28.45 17.13 -7.82
N GLN A 7 -28.59 16.69 -9.06
CA GLN A 7 -29.55 17.25 -10.02
C GLN A 7 -30.99 16.94 -9.61
N GLN A 8 -31.28 15.71 -9.19
CA GLN A 8 -32.61 15.31 -8.72
C GLN A 8 -33.04 16.11 -7.47
N ILE A 9 -32.14 16.35 -6.54
CA ILE A 9 -32.38 17.21 -5.36
C ILE A 9 -32.77 18.62 -5.82
N LYS A 10 -32.02 19.22 -6.77
CA LYS A 10 -32.32 20.57 -7.27
C LYS A 10 -33.69 20.64 -7.94
N ILE A 11 -34.03 19.64 -8.76
CA ILE A 11 -35.34 19.55 -9.43
C ILE A 11 -36.46 19.47 -8.39
N GLU A 12 -36.30 18.64 -7.36
CA GLU A 12 -37.28 18.48 -6.29
C GLU A 12 -37.45 19.76 -5.46
N GLN A 13 -36.35 20.43 -5.12
CA GLN A 13 -36.36 21.72 -4.41
C GLN A 13 -37.05 22.82 -5.23
N GLN A 14 -36.80 22.86 -6.55
CA GLN A 14 -37.46 23.81 -7.46
C GLN A 14 -38.97 23.52 -7.58
N THR A 15 -39.34 22.25 -7.68
CA THR A 15 -40.73 21.82 -7.83
C THR A 15 -41.54 22.10 -6.56
N SER A 16 -40.96 21.85 -5.39
CA SER A 16 -41.59 22.11 -4.09
C SER A 16 -41.52 23.58 -3.65
N GLY A 17 -40.61 24.37 -4.24
CA GLY A 17 -40.31 25.73 -3.79
C GLY A 17 -39.56 25.81 -2.46
N ILE A 18 -39.10 24.68 -1.91
CA ILE A 18 -38.46 24.59 -0.59
C ILE A 18 -37.03 24.08 -0.77
N SER A 19 -36.05 24.98 -0.61
CA SER A 19 -34.62 24.65 -0.71
C SER A 19 -33.91 24.51 0.64
N ASP A 20 -34.49 25.07 1.72
CA ASP A 20 -33.91 24.93 3.06
C ASP A 20 -34.14 23.51 3.59
N VAL A 21 -33.04 22.80 3.81
CA VAL A 21 -33.02 21.40 4.31
C VAL A 21 -33.59 21.29 5.72
N ASN A 22 -33.51 22.37 6.51
CA ASN A 22 -34.05 22.42 7.86
C ASN A 22 -35.54 22.76 7.88
N HIS A 23 -36.13 23.10 6.73
CA HIS A 23 -37.56 23.37 6.63
C HIS A 23 -38.36 22.11 7.01
N PHE A 24 -39.40 22.29 7.82
CA PHE A 24 -40.22 21.16 8.28
C PHE A 24 -40.84 20.38 7.11
N ALA A 25 -41.32 21.09 6.09
CA ALA A 25 -41.87 20.50 4.87
C ALA A 25 -40.81 20.25 3.78
N TYR A 26 -39.51 20.19 4.11
CA TYR A 26 -38.48 19.88 3.13
C TYR A 26 -38.74 18.50 2.50
N PRO A 27 -38.74 18.37 1.16
CA PRO A 27 -39.18 17.16 0.49
C PRO A 27 -38.46 15.90 0.97
N THR A 28 -39.23 14.87 1.32
CA THR A 28 -38.69 13.58 1.78
C THR A 28 -37.77 12.96 0.73
N PHE A 29 -38.12 13.11 -0.56
CA PHE A 29 -37.28 12.63 -1.66
C PHE A 29 -35.93 13.35 -1.71
N ALA A 30 -35.92 14.69 -1.66
CA ALA A 30 -34.68 15.46 -1.63
C ALA A 30 -33.80 15.08 -0.43
N ARG A 31 -34.41 14.88 0.74
CA ARG A 31 -33.70 14.42 1.96
C ARG A 31 -33.08 13.04 1.77
N ALA A 32 -33.82 12.08 1.24
CA ALA A 32 -33.31 10.73 0.98
C ALA A 32 -32.19 10.72 -0.07
N ALA A 33 -32.36 11.50 -1.15
CA ALA A 33 -31.35 11.65 -2.19
C ALA A 33 -30.05 12.27 -1.65
N MET A 34 -30.15 13.26 -0.75
CA MET A 34 -28.98 13.84 -0.06
C MET A 34 -28.23 12.78 0.74
N THR A 35 -28.91 12.04 1.61
CA THR A 35 -28.29 10.97 2.42
C THR A 35 -27.61 9.94 1.52
N ARG A 36 -28.26 9.54 0.42
CA ARG A 36 -27.68 8.57 -0.52
C ARG A 36 -26.43 9.11 -1.22
N ARG A 37 -26.46 10.36 -1.65
CA ARG A 37 -25.30 11.03 -2.27
C ARG A 37 -24.13 11.08 -1.31
N ASP A 38 -24.38 11.45 -0.06
CA ASP A 38 -23.34 11.60 0.96
C ASP A 38 -22.73 10.24 1.33
N ASN A 39 -23.56 9.21 1.46
CA ASN A 39 -23.09 7.83 1.64
C ASN A 39 -22.22 7.37 0.46
N LEU A 40 -22.65 7.64 -0.79
CA LEU A 40 -21.85 7.29 -1.97
C LEU A 40 -20.50 8.00 -1.99
N ARG A 41 -20.46 9.31 -1.69
CA ARG A 41 -19.20 10.07 -1.60
C ARG A 41 -18.28 9.52 -0.53
N SER A 42 -18.84 9.19 0.64
CA SER A 42 -18.08 8.57 1.74
C SER A 42 -17.50 7.22 1.33
N SER A 43 -18.31 6.34 0.72
CA SER A 43 -17.84 5.04 0.25
C SER A 43 -16.77 5.14 -0.83
N ILE A 44 -16.89 6.10 -1.76
CA ILE A 44 -15.86 6.34 -2.77
C ILE A 44 -14.54 6.75 -2.10
N ALA A 45 -14.56 7.74 -1.21
CA ALA A 45 -13.37 8.20 -0.51
C ALA A 45 -12.73 7.09 0.34
N GLU A 46 -13.54 6.23 0.95
CA GLU A 46 -13.05 5.07 1.69
C GLU A 46 -12.39 4.04 0.77
N LEU A 47 -12.99 3.75 -0.38
CA LEU A 47 -12.42 2.83 -1.38
C LEU A 47 -11.11 3.35 -1.96
N GLU A 48 -11.00 4.66 -2.21
CA GLU A 48 -9.74 5.29 -2.65
C GLU A 48 -8.63 5.10 -1.61
N LYS A 49 -8.93 5.34 -0.32
CA LYS A 49 -7.96 5.09 0.76
C LYS A 49 -7.54 3.62 0.84
N ARG A 50 -8.49 2.70 0.69
CA ARG A 50 -8.20 1.25 0.68
C ARG A 50 -7.32 0.87 -0.51
N LEU A 51 -7.57 1.46 -1.68
CA LEU A 51 -6.78 1.26 -2.88
C LEU A 51 -5.34 1.76 -2.71
N ASP A 52 -5.16 2.97 -2.17
CA ASP A 52 -3.83 3.53 -1.95
C ASP A 52 -3.05 2.72 -0.92
N ARG A 53 -3.70 2.28 0.15
CA ARG A 53 -3.10 1.35 1.12
C ARG A 53 -2.67 0.04 0.46
N ALA A 54 -3.55 -0.59 -0.33
CA ALA A 54 -3.23 -1.84 -1.01
C ALA A 54 -2.07 -1.68 -2.02
N ARG A 55 -1.97 -0.51 -2.68
CA ARG A 55 -0.83 -0.19 -3.55
C ARG A 55 0.47 -0.08 -2.77
N GLN A 56 0.47 0.58 -1.61
CA GLN A 56 1.65 0.65 -0.75
C GLN A 56 2.06 -0.72 -0.24
N GLU A 57 1.11 -1.51 0.26
CA GLU A 57 1.36 -2.89 0.71
C GLU A 57 1.94 -3.77 -0.42
N ALA A 58 1.49 -3.57 -1.67
CA ALA A 58 2.06 -4.26 -2.82
C ALA A 58 3.50 -3.80 -3.12
N LEU A 59 3.79 -2.50 -3.07
CA LEU A 59 5.14 -1.97 -3.26
C LEU A 59 6.10 -2.50 -2.18
N ASP A 60 5.69 -2.44 -0.92
CA ASP A 60 6.47 -2.96 0.21
C ASP A 60 6.76 -4.46 0.01
N ALA A 61 5.75 -5.25 -0.39
CA ALA A 61 5.94 -6.67 -0.66
C ALA A 61 6.94 -6.93 -1.81
N PHE A 62 6.90 -6.12 -2.88
CA PHE A 62 7.87 -6.21 -3.98
C PHE A 62 9.29 -5.84 -3.53
N GLU A 63 9.46 -4.85 -2.67
CA GLU A 63 10.76 -4.48 -2.12
C GLU A 63 11.32 -5.57 -1.21
N GLN A 64 10.49 -6.15 -0.34
CA GLN A 64 10.87 -7.27 0.51
C GLN A 64 11.28 -8.50 -0.30
N LEU A 65 10.58 -8.79 -1.40
CA LEU A 65 10.95 -9.89 -2.30
C LEU A 65 12.33 -9.67 -2.90
N LYS A 66 12.61 -8.47 -3.45
CA LYS A 66 13.93 -8.13 -4.02
C LYS A 66 15.04 -8.21 -2.96
N LEU A 67 14.78 -7.74 -1.76
CA LEU A 67 15.73 -7.83 -0.65
C LEU A 67 16.03 -9.28 -0.30
N SER A 68 15.01 -10.14 -0.24
CA SER A 68 15.20 -11.57 0.04
C SER A 68 15.96 -12.29 -1.08
N GLU A 69 15.68 -12.00 -2.35
CA GLU A 69 16.39 -12.58 -3.50
C GLU A 69 17.88 -12.20 -3.46
N SER A 70 18.19 -10.91 -3.30
CA SER A 70 19.57 -10.43 -3.21
C SER A 70 20.34 -10.95 -1.99
N ALA A 71 19.67 -11.12 -0.85
CA ALA A 71 20.26 -11.74 0.34
C ALA A 71 20.61 -13.22 0.08
N GLY A 72 19.71 -13.96 -0.58
CA GLY A 72 19.95 -15.34 -0.99
C GLY A 72 21.13 -15.48 -1.96
N ASP A 73 21.25 -14.57 -2.93
CA ASP A 73 22.38 -14.54 -3.88
C ASP A 73 23.72 -14.27 -3.17
N LEU A 74 23.74 -13.36 -2.19
CA LEU A 74 24.93 -13.07 -1.39
C LEU A 74 25.34 -14.26 -0.54
N GLU A 75 24.37 -14.98 0.03
CA GLU A 75 24.62 -16.18 0.82
C GLU A 75 25.14 -17.32 -0.06
N ALA A 76 24.54 -17.54 -1.24
CA ALA A 76 25.04 -18.49 -2.22
C ALA A 76 26.48 -18.17 -2.64
N GLN A 77 26.80 -16.91 -2.94
CA GLN A 77 28.16 -16.49 -3.28
C GLN A 77 29.18 -16.70 -2.15
N ARG A 78 28.77 -16.54 -0.88
CA ARG A 78 29.62 -16.85 0.28
C ARG A 78 29.86 -18.34 0.43
N GLN A 79 28.84 -19.17 0.19
CA GLN A 79 28.96 -20.63 0.25
C GLN A 79 29.80 -21.21 -0.91
N VAL A 80 29.77 -20.59 -2.10
CA VAL A 80 30.59 -20.99 -3.27
C VAL A 80 32.06 -20.56 -3.14
N LYS A 81 32.40 -19.65 -2.21
CA LYS A 81 33.78 -19.32 -1.83
C LYS A 81 34.20 -19.93 -0.48
N PRO A 82 34.26 -21.25 -0.29
CA PRO A 82 34.98 -21.81 0.84
C PRO A 82 36.48 -21.82 0.50
N GLY A 83 37.31 -21.06 1.22
CA GLY A 83 38.71 -21.44 1.42
C GLY A 83 39.81 -20.81 0.55
N SER A 84 39.72 -19.54 0.15
CA SER A 84 40.90 -18.83 -0.39
C SER A 84 41.47 -17.80 0.59
N ARG A 85 42.17 -18.30 1.62
CA ARG A 85 43.37 -17.71 2.27
C ARG A 85 43.51 -18.26 3.69
N ARG A 86 44.35 -19.28 3.86
CA ARG A 86 45.46 -19.32 4.85
C ARG A 86 46.37 -20.50 4.45
N LYS A 87 47.28 -20.29 3.49
CA LYS A 87 48.41 -21.22 3.31
C LYS A 87 49.34 -21.04 4.53
N PRO A 88 49.67 -22.10 5.29
CA PRO A 88 50.68 -21.98 6.34
C PRO A 88 52.06 -21.83 5.68
N PRO A 89 52.97 -21.00 6.23
CA PRO A 89 54.32 -20.94 5.73
C PRO A 89 55.01 -22.29 5.99
N LYS A 90 55.40 -22.97 4.92
CA LYS A 90 56.35 -24.09 4.98
C LYS A 90 57.75 -23.51 5.11
N HIS A 91 58.39 -23.68 6.26
CA HIS A 91 59.84 -23.78 6.30
C HIS A 91 60.22 -25.22 6.65
N LEU A 92 60.95 -25.81 5.71
CA LEU A 92 61.32 -27.19 5.59
C LEU A 92 62.80 -27.32 5.97
N GLY A 93 63.10 -28.20 6.92
CA GLY A 93 64.43 -28.75 7.21
C GLY A 93 65.43 -27.78 7.86
N SER A 94 66.46 -28.23 8.57
CA SER A 94 66.87 -29.54 9.04
C SER A 94 68.24 -29.34 9.71
N HIS A 95 68.54 -30.15 10.74
CA HIS A 95 69.90 -30.46 11.24
C HIS A 95 70.74 -29.35 11.89
N ALA A 96 71.04 -29.57 13.18
CA ALA A 96 72.40 -29.70 13.74
C ALA A 96 72.26 -29.67 15.28
N SER A 97 72.52 -30.77 16.00
CA SER A 97 73.86 -31.19 16.46
C SER A 97 74.11 -30.77 17.91
N THR A 98 74.14 -31.77 18.79
CA THR A 98 75.05 -31.94 19.94
C THR A 98 75.20 -30.80 20.95
N ARG A 99 74.76 -31.01 22.21
CA ARG A 99 75.63 -31.22 23.38
C ARG A 99 74.82 -31.57 24.62
#